data_AF-A0A3D5KEP5-F1
#
_entry.id   AF-A0A3D5KEP5-F1
#
_cell.length_a   1.000
_cell.length_b   1.000
_cell.length_c   1.000
_cell.angle_alpha   90.00
_cell.angle_beta   90.00
_cell.angle_gamma   90.00
#
_symmetry.space_group_name_H-M   'P 1'
#
loop_
_entity.id
_entity.type
_entity.pdbx_description
1 polymer ?
#
loop_
_entity_poly.entity_id
_entity_poly.type
_entity_poly.pdbx_seq_one_letter_code
_entity_poly.pdbx_strand_id
1 'polypeptide(L)'
;MLLETLYSMLATLGFGVIFNIRGKNLFFASLGGAIAWFSYMFFQEINFSITTANFMASIIIGIYSEVMARINKAPVTVYVICSLIPLVPGGGMYYTMFESITGSLDKALKLGVE
;
A
#
# COMPACT_ATOMS: atom_id res chain seq x y z
N MET A 1 -11.44 10.39 -1.38
CA MET A 1 -10.89 9.95 -0.07
C MET A 1 -11.66 8.82 0.62
N LEU A 2 -12.85 9.03 1.20
CA LEU A 2 -13.57 7.99 1.98
C LEU A 2 -13.99 6.78 1.15
N LEU A 3 -14.55 7.01 -0.03
CA LEU A 3 -15.00 5.93 -0.93
C LEU A 3 -13.82 5.10 -1.46
N GLU A 4 -12.73 5.76 -1.86
CA GLU A 4 -11.51 5.08 -2.31
C GLU A 4 -10.86 4.28 -1.18
N THR A 5 -10.90 4.79 0.06
CA THR A 5 -10.44 4.05 1.25
C THR A 5 -11.25 2.76 1.45
N LEU A 6 -12.57 2.83 1.24
CA LEU A 6 -13.44 1.66 1.30
C LEU A 6 -13.11 0.66 0.18
N TYR A 7 -12.87 1.14 -1.04
CA TYR A 7 -12.45 0.28 -2.15
C TYR A 7 -11.09 -0.37 -1.92
N SER A 8 -10.13 0.37 -1.36
CA SER A 8 -8.83 -0.16 -0.94
C SER A 8 -8.98 -1.25 0.11
N MET A 9 -9.85 -1.04 1.10
CA MET A 9 -10.16 -2.05 2.12
C MET A 9 -10.74 -3.33 1.51
N LEU A 10 -11.70 -3.20 0.60
CA LEU A 10 -12.32 -4.34 -0.08
C LEU A 10 -11.33 -5.09 -0.97
N ALA A 11 -10.47 -4.38 -1.72
CA ALA A 11 -9.40 -4.98 -2.51
C ALA A 11 -8.42 -5.75 -1.61
N THR A 12 -8.02 -5.13 -0.49
CA THR A 12 -7.11 -5.74 0.49
C THR A 12 -7.72 -6.97 1.15
N LEU A 13 -9.04 -6.96 1.42
CA LEU A 13 -9.78 -8.12 1.91
C LEU A 13 -9.71 -9.27 0.89
N GLY A 14 -9.93 -8.99 -0.40
CA GLY A 14 -9.79 -9.97 -1.48
C GLY A 14 -8.40 -10.61 -1.51
N PHE A 15 -7.34 -9.80 -1.45
CA PHE A 15 -5.97 -10.31 -1.37
C PHE A 15 -5.68 -11.09 -0.07
N GLY A 16 -6.26 -10.67 1.06
CA GLY A 16 -6.15 -11.41 2.30
C GLY A 16 -6.75 -12.82 2.22
N VAL A 17 -7.85 -12.99 1.47
CA VAL A 17 -8.42 -14.31 1.17
C VAL A 17 -7.46 -15.13 0.29
N ILE A 18 -6.88 -14.52 -0.75
CA ILE A 18 -5.90 -15.19 -1.63
C ILE A 18 -4.68 -15.67 -0.83
N PHE A 19 -4.21 -14.88 0.14
CA PHE A 19 -3.10 -15.24 1.02
C PHE A 19 -3.50 -16.17 2.17
N ASN A 20 -4.69 -16.77 2.13
CA ASN A 20 -5.18 -17.72 3.14
C ASN A 20 -5.22 -17.15 4.57
N ILE A 21 -5.43 -15.84 4.72
CA ILE A 21 -5.62 -15.21 6.04
C ILE A 21 -7.03 -15.58 6.54
N ARG A 22 -7.13 -16.09 7.77
CA ARG A 22 -8.38 -16.63 8.33
C ARG A 22 -8.86 -15.86 9.56
N GLY A 23 -10.16 -15.90 9.78
CA GLY A 23 -10.83 -15.38 10.97
C GLY A 23 -10.63 -13.87 11.16
N LYS A 24 -10.44 -13.45 12.41
CA LYS A 24 -10.29 -12.03 12.77
C LYS A 24 -9.11 -11.34 12.09
N ASN A 25 -8.04 -12.09 11.78
CA ASN A 25 -6.83 -11.52 11.18
C ASN A 25 -7.09 -11.02 9.76
N LEU A 26 -8.06 -11.59 9.03
CA LEU A 26 -8.45 -11.15 7.70
C LEU A 26 -9.06 -9.74 7.76
N PHE A 27 -9.96 -9.52 8.72
CA PHE A 27 -10.58 -8.22 8.91
C PHE A 27 -9.54 -7.16 9.30
N PHE A 28 -8.65 -7.46 10.24
CA PHE A 28 -7.59 -6.54 10.62
C PHE A 28 -6.58 -6.29 9.49
N ALA A 29 -6.20 -7.32 8.72
CA ALA A 29 -5.37 -7.12 7.53
C ALA A 29 -6.05 -6.19 6.50
N SER A 30 -7.37 -6.33 6.29
CA SER A 30 -8.13 -5.45 5.38
C SER A 30 -8.23 -4.00 5.89
N LEU A 31 -8.39 -3.80 7.21
CA LEU A 31 -8.34 -2.48 7.83
C LEU A 31 -6.98 -1.80 7.61
N GLY A 32 -5.90 -2.56 7.62
CA GLY A 32 -4.57 -2.05 7.30
C GLY A 32 -4.48 -1.44 5.90
N GLY A 33 -5.15 -2.02 4.89
CA GLY A 33 -5.25 -1.43 3.54
C GLY A 33 -6.10 -0.14 3.48
N ALA A 34 -7.12 -0.05 4.34
CA ALA A 34 -7.88 1.18 4.54
C ALA A 34 -6.98 2.29 5.12
N ILE A 35 -6.24 1.96 6.19
CA ILE A 35 -5.30 2.87 6.83
C ILE A 35 -4.23 3.32 5.83
N ALA A 36 -3.69 2.40 5.04
CA ALA A 36 -2.69 2.70 4.02
C ALA A 36 -3.17 3.78 3.04
N TRP A 37 -4.32 3.55 2.40
CA TRP A 37 -4.85 4.46 1.38
C TRP A 37 -5.33 5.78 1.99
N PHE A 38 -5.96 5.73 3.15
CA PHE A 38 -6.38 6.93 3.87
C PHE A 38 -5.19 7.81 4.23
N SER A 39 -4.13 7.23 4.80
CA SER A 39 -2.91 7.96 5.15
C SER A 39 -2.23 8.54 3.92
N TYR A 40 -2.13 7.77 2.84
CA TYR A 40 -1.60 8.27 1.57
C TYR A 40 -2.38 9.49 1.06
N MET A 41 -3.71 9.38 0.96
CA MET A 41 -4.57 10.48 0.52
C MET A 41 -4.49 11.68 1.45
N PHE A 42 -4.42 11.45 2.76
CA PHE A 42 -4.28 12.52 3.75
C PHE A 42 -2.99 13.32 3.55
N PHE A 43 -1.84 12.66 3.30
CA PHE A 43 -0.60 13.39 3.02
C PHE A 43 -0.63 14.10 1.66
N GLN A 44 -1.29 13.52 0.65
CA GLN A 44 -1.51 14.18 -0.64
C GLN A 44 -2.33 15.47 -0.52
N GLU A 45 -3.38 15.49 0.31
CA GLU A 45 -4.19 16.69 0.58
C GLU A 45 -3.38 17.82 1.23
N ILE A 46 -2.30 17.50 1.95
CA ILE A 46 -1.39 18.49 2.55
C ILE A 46 -0.22 18.82 1.58
N ASN A 47 -0.36 18.50 0.29
CA ASN A 47 0.60 18.77 -0.79
C ASN A 47 1.97 18.06 -0.64
N PHE A 48 2.01 16.89 0.00
CA PHE A 48 3.22 16.07 -0.02
C PHE A 48 3.38 15.43 -1.41
N SER A 49 4.62 15.24 -1.87
CA SER A 49 4.86 14.49 -3.11
C SER A 49 4.40 13.04 -2.98
N ILE A 50 4.10 12.39 -4.12
CA ILE A 50 3.69 10.97 -4.17
C ILE A 50 4.65 10.08 -3.40
N THR A 51 5.94 10.21 -3.67
CA THR A 51 7.02 9.50 -2.96
C THR A 51 6.97 9.74 -1.45
N THR A 52 6.83 11.00 -0.99
CA THR A 52 6.81 11.31 0.46
C THR A 52 5.53 10.83 1.14
N ALA A 53 4.37 10.96 0.47
CA ALA A 53 3.09 10.46 0.96
C ALA A 53 3.10 8.93 1.12
N ASN A 54 3.64 8.20 0.12
CA ASN A 54 3.83 6.75 0.20
C ASN A 54 4.80 6.35 1.31
N PHE A 55 5.89 7.09 1.49
CA PHE A 55 6.85 6.85 2.58
C PHE A 55 6.19 7.00 3.96
N MET A 56 5.45 8.09 4.18
CA MET A 56 4.74 8.33 5.44
C MET A 56 3.63 7.30 5.68
N ALA A 57 2.85 6.96 4.66
CA ALA A 57 1.85 5.89 4.74
C ALA A 57 2.50 4.53 5.07
N SER A 58 3.67 4.23 4.48
CA SER A 58 4.45 3.01 4.76
C SER A 58 4.89 2.92 6.22
N ILE A 59 5.31 4.03 6.83
CA ILE A 59 5.64 4.09 8.26
C ILE A 59 4.39 3.76 9.11
N ILE A 60 3.26 4.38 8.78
CA ILE A 60 2.00 4.18 9.52
C ILE A 60 1.56 2.71 9.45
N ILE A 61 1.57 2.09 8.26
CA ILE A 61 1.20 0.66 8.14
C ILE A 61 2.22 -0.26 8.82
N GLY A 62 3.50 0.12 8.88
CA GLY A 62 4.52 -0.62 9.62
C GLY A 62 4.22 -0.65 11.11
N ILE A 63 3.93 0.52 11.69
CA ILE A 63 3.52 0.65 13.10
C ILE A 63 2.22 -0.11 13.36
N TYR A 64 1.21 0.08 12.51
CA TYR A 64 -0.08 -0.63 12.60
C TYR A 64 0.12 -2.16 12.62
N SER A 65 0.92 -2.67 11.68
CA SER A 65 1.15 -4.10 11.54
C SER A 65 1.90 -4.70 12.74
N GLU A 66 2.89 -3.98 13.26
CA GLU A 66 3.61 -4.36 14.49
C GLU A 66 2.69 -4.42 15.72
N VAL A 67 1.83 -3.42 15.87
CA VAL A 67 0.84 -3.39 16.96
C VAL A 67 -0.15 -4.55 16.82
N MET A 68 -0.70 -4.76 15.63
CA MET A 68 -1.72 -5.78 15.40
C MET A 68 -1.16 -7.21 15.52
N ALA A 69 0.09 -7.42 15.11
CA ALA A 69 0.81 -8.68 15.29
C ALA A 69 0.95 -9.07 16.76
N ARG A 70 1.32 -8.09 17.62
CA ARG A 70 1.42 -8.32 19.07
C ARG A 70 0.06 -8.60 19.71
N ILE A 71 -0.97 -7.85 19.33
CA ILE A 71 -2.33 -8.03 19.88
C ILE A 71 -2.91 -9.40 19.50
N ASN A 72 -2.75 -9.81 18.23
CA ASN A 72 -3.35 -11.05 17.74
C ASN A 72 -2.43 -12.27 17.80
N LYS A 73 -1.18 -12.11 18.27
CA LYS A 73 -0.17 -13.18 18.33
C LYS A 73 0.00 -13.88 16.98
N ALA A 74 0.13 -13.07 15.92
CA ALA A 74 0.28 -13.53 14.55
C ALA A 74 1.54 -12.92 13.93
N PRO A 75 2.14 -13.56 12.90
CA PRO A 75 3.28 -12.99 12.19
C PRO A 75 2.95 -11.60 11.62
N VAL A 76 3.89 -10.65 11.77
CA VAL A 76 3.74 -9.26 11.29
C VAL A 76 3.48 -9.20 9.77
N THR A 77 4.05 -10.14 9.02
CA THR A 77 3.90 -10.26 7.57
C THR A 77 2.44 -10.40 7.12
N VAL A 78 1.57 -10.99 7.95
CA VAL A 78 0.12 -11.12 7.67
C VAL A 78 -0.52 -9.74 7.48
N TYR A 79 -0.12 -8.76 8.29
CA TYR A 79 -0.66 -7.41 8.24
C TYR A 79 0.10 -6.54 7.24
N VAL A 80 1.43 -6.58 7.25
CA VAL A 80 2.25 -5.72 6.38
C VAL A 80 1.98 -5.99 4.91
N ILE A 81 2.02 -7.26 4.48
CA ILE A 81 1.91 -7.59 3.05
C ILE A 81 0.54 -7.17 2.51
N CYS A 82 -0.55 -7.46 3.22
CA CYS A 82 -1.88 -7.03 2.80
C CYS A 82 -2.02 -5.52 2.78
N SER A 83 -1.60 -4.83 3.84
CA SER A 83 -1.75 -3.37 3.96
C SER A 83 -0.94 -2.60 2.93
N LEU A 84 0.16 -3.18 2.43
CA LEU A 84 1.07 -2.53 1.50
C LEU A 84 0.57 -2.55 0.05
N ILE A 85 -0.28 -3.51 -0.33
CA ILE A 85 -0.77 -3.69 -1.72
C ILE A 85 -1.31 -2.39 -2.35
N PRO A 86 -2.19 -1.61 -1.69
CA PRO A 86 -2.73 -0.40 -2.28
C PRO A 86 -1.69 0.68 -2.57
N LEU A 87 -0.56 0.70 -1.84
CA LEU A 87 0.48 1.73 -1.99
C LEU A 87 1.46 1.43 -3.12
N VAL A 88 1.50 0.19 -3.63
CA VAL A 88 2.50 -0.20 -4.63
C VAL A 88 2.16 0.45 -5.98
N PRO A 89 3.08 1.26 -6.56
CA PRO A 89 2.84 1.93 -7.84
C PRO A 89 3.07 0.94 -9.01
N GLY A 90 2.15 -0.01 -9.19
CA GLY A 90 2.27 -1.05 -10.21
C GLY A 90 2.39 -0.49 -11.64
N GLY A 91 1.57 0.51 -11.98
CA GLY A 91 1.63 1.18 -13.27
C GLY A 91 2.93 1.96 -13.48
N GLY A 92 3.35 2.75 -12.49
CA GLY A 92 4.61 3.51 -12.55
C GLY A 92 5.83 2.61 -12.77
N MET A 93 5.90 1.49 -12.04
CA MET A 93 6.96 0.48 -12.24
C MET A 93 6.92 -0.13 -13.65
N TYR A 94 5.72 -0.50 -14.14
CA TYR A 94 5.57 -1.05 -15.49
C TYR A 94 6.04 -0.07 -16.57
N TYR A 95 5.58 1.18 -16.53
CA TYR A 95 5.94 2.19 -17.52
C TYR A 95 7.41 2.59 -17.46
N THR A 96 7.99 2.62 -16.25
CA THR A 96 9.44 2.85 -16.07
C THR A 96 10.26 1.78 -16.79
N MET A 97 9.89 0.49 -16.62
CA MET A 97 10.54 -0.62 -17.32
C MET A 97 10.30 -0.57 -18.84
N PHE A 98 9.09 -0.24 -19.28
CA PHE A 98 8.76 -0.12 -20.68
C PHE A 98 9.61 0.94 -21.40
N GLU A 99 9.71 2.15 -20.83
CA GLU A 99 10.53 3.23 -21.40
C GLU A 99 12.03 2.91 -21.34
N SER A 100 12.48 2.19 -20.30
CA SER A 100 13.87 1.72 -20.18
C SER A 100 14.24 0.75 -21.32
N ILE A 101 13.37 -0.22 -21.63
CA ILE A 101 13.61 -1.23 -22.66
C ILE A 101 13.50 -0.64 -24.07
N THR A 102 12.63 0.37 -24.27
CA THR A 102 12.44 1.04 -25.57
C THR A 102 13.51 2.10 -25.87
N GLY A 103 14.46 2.33 -24.95
CA GLY A 103 15.60 3.23 -25.15
C GLY A 103 15.34 4.69 -24.79
N SER A 104 14.18 5.01 -24.20
CA SER A 104 13.82 6.38 -23.77
C SER A 104 14.23 6.64 -22.31
N LEU A 105 15.54 6.72 -22.06
CA LEU A 105 16.12 6.87 -20.71
C LEU A 105 15.60 8.10 -19.95
N ASP A 106 15.38 9.23 -20.62
CA ASP A 106 14.88 10.46 -19.96
C ASP A 106 13.47 10.26 -19.39
N LYS A 107 12.60 9.55 -20.13
CA LYS A 107 11.25 9.24 -19.67
C LYS A 107 11.26 8.19 -18.56
N ALA A 108 12.12 7.18 -18.69
CA ALA A 108 12.30 6.18 -17.65
C ALA A 108 12.78 6.80 -16.34
N LEU A 109 13.75 7.71 -16.38
CA LEU A 109 14.23 8.44 -15.21
C LEU A 109 13.12 9.30 -14.60
N LYS A 110 12.33 10.00 -15.42
CA LYS A 110 11.24 10.82 -14.92
C LYS A 110 10.17 9.98 -14.20
N LEU A 111 9.74 8.87 -14.80
CA LEU A 111 8.74 7.97 -14.22
C LEU A 111 9.25 7.22 -12.99
N GLY A 112 10.55 6.89 -12.94
CA GLY A 112 11.14 6.14 -11.83
C GLY A 112 11.41 6.98 -10.58
N VAL A 113 11.46 8.30 -10.69
CA VAL A 113 11.72 9.25 -9.59
C VAL A 113 10.42 9.86 -9.03
N GLU A 114 9.29 9.66 -9.71
CA GLU A 114 7.97 10.17 -9.34
C GLU A 114 7.31 9.35 -8.21
#